data_AF-A0A286G2R2-F1
#
_entry.id   AF-A0A286G2R2-F1
#
_cell.length_a   1.000
_cell.length_b   1.000
_cell.length_c   1.000
_cell.angle_alpha   90.00
_cell.angle_beta   90.00
_cell.angle_gamma   90.00
#
_symmetry.space_group_name_H-M   'P 1'
#
loop_
_entity.id
_entity.type
_entity.pdbx_description
1 polymer ?
#
loop_
_entity_poly.entity_id
_entity_poly.type
_entity_poly.pdbx_seq_one_letter_code
_entity_poly.pdbx_strand_id
1 'polypeptide(L)'
;MLTSAQQSTLDYHLRETNLLTNEELIQELTDHFTTALLDRMAQGMTFATALTATQEAFGGRKGLQKMERQYNRVTFRHYDERWYQAVRTQFQKPLLWRQTVPVCAVLILLSFVGYAPDSANGVELDSDFYAGFATGTIMGFFVLIMGLVWPYLKTVFRYGIHNVPTEALYLITRHSVLLPVIYGIGVTGFLGILPLIPYPTQPLLIFLYLVAIGLYMRTGNIMYESLYEIHPNR
;
A
#
# COMPACT_ATOMS: atom_id res chain seq x y z
N MET A 1 27.63 -28.41 -8.29
CA MET A 1 26.42 -27.65 -8.70
C MET A 1 25.23 -28.58 -8.68
N LEU A 2 24.04 -28.08 -8.31
CA LEU A 2 22.80 -28.86 -8.35
C LEU A 2 22.33 -29.02 -9.80
N THR A 3 21.63 -30.11 -10.10
CA THR A 3 20.97 -30.29 -11.40
C THR A 3 19.75 -29.39 -11.52
N SER A 4 19.26 -29.15 -12.75
CA SER A 4 18.04 -28.36 -12.98
C SER A 4 16.82 -28.92 -12.21
N ALA A 5 16.67 -30.25 -12.17
CA ALA A 5 15.59 -30.89 -11.41
C ALA A 5 15.74 -30.71 -9.88
N GLN A 6 16.97 -30.68 -9.37
CA GLN A 6 17.22 -30.40 -7.95
C GLN A 6 16.96 -28.94 -7.60
N GLN A 7 17.31 -28.01 -8.49
CA GLN A 7 17.01 -26.58 -8.34
C GLN A 7 15.50 -26.32 -8.32
N SER A 8 14.74 -26.91 -9.26
CA SER A 8 13.28 -26.77 -9.26
C SER A 8 12.63 -27.39 -8.02
N THR A 9 13.16 -28.52 -7.55
CA THR A 9 12.69 -29.15 -6.30
C THR A 9 12.99 -28.26 -5.10
N LEU A 10 14.16 -27.62 -5.03
CA LEU A 10 14.50 -26.68 -3.96
C LEU A 10 13.59 -25.46 -3.99
N ASP A 11 13.35 -24.87 -5.16
CA ASP A 11 12.46 -23.72 -5.33
C ASP A 11 11.02 -24.06 -4.87
N TYR A 12 10.50 -25.20 -5.33
CA TYR A 12 9.21 -25.72 -4.86
C TYR A 12 9.19 -25.95 -3.35
N HIS A 13 10.27 -26.48 -2.78
CA HIS A 13 10.38 -26.75 -1.35
C HIS A 13 10.37 -25.45 -0.52
N LEU A 14 11.05 -24.40 -0.98
CA LEU A 14 11.05 -23.10 -0.31
C LEU A 14 9.68 -22.40 -0.41
N ARG A 15 9.08 -22.39 -1.61
CA ARG A 15 7.82 -21.69 -1.87
C ARG A 15 6.60 -22.45 -1.36
N GLU A 16 6.39 -23.67 -1.83
CA GLU A 16 5.13 -24.40 -1.63
C GLU A 16 5.13 -25.20 -0.34
N THR A 17 6.27 -25.78 0.05
CA THR A 17 6.35 -26.60 1.28
C THR A 17 6.53 -25.73 2.52
N ASN A 18 7.40 -24.71 2.45
CA ASN A 18 7.67 -23.82 3.58
C ASN A 18 6.77 -22.58 3.62
N LEU A 19 6.03 -22.28 2.53
CA LEU A 19 5.17 -21.11 2.38
C LEU A 19 5.93 -19.78 2.52
N LEU A 20 7.12 -19.72 1.90
CA LEU A 20 7.87 -18.47 1.81
C LEU A 20 7.38 -17.66 0.61
N THR A 21 7.26 -16.36 0.81
CA THR A 21 6.67 -15.40 -0.13
C THR A 21 7.61 -14.27 -0.52
N ASN A 22 8.60 -13.98 0.32
CA ASN A 22 9.59 -12.94 0.03
C ASN A 22 10.64 -13.45 -0.98
N GLU A 23 10.59 -12.94 -2.21
CA GLU A 23 11.50 -13.31 -3.30
C GLU A 23 12.97 -13.06 -3.01
N GLU A 24 13.32 -11.94 -2.39
CA GLU A 24 14.72 -11.59 -2.09
C GLU A 24 15.30 -12.58 -1.08
N LEU A 25 14.52 -12.91 -0.04
CA LEU A 25 14.91 -13.93 0.92
C LEU A 25 14.96 -15.33 0.29
N ILE A 26 14.01 -15.68 -0.59
CA ILE A 26 14.03 -16.98 -1.28
C ILE A 26 15.30 -17.12 -2.12
N GLN A 27 15.73 -16.06 -2.81
CA GLN A 27 16.99 -16.05 -3.56
C GLN A 27 18.19 -16.26 -2.64
N GLU A 28 18.29 -15.50 -1.55
CA GLU A 28 19.38 -15.63 -0.56
C GLU A 28 19.39 -17.03 0.10
N LEU A 29 18.22 -17.55 0.48
CA LEU A 29 18.09 -18.90 1.01
C LEU A 29 18.46 -19.95 -0.03
N THR A 30 18.11 -19.75 -1.30
CA THR A 30 18.46 -20.69 -2.37
C THR A 30 19.97 -20.83 -2.50
N ASP A 31 20.72 -19.74 -2.41
CA ASP A 31 22.19 -19.76 -2.45
C ASP A 31 22.80 -20.50 -1.25
N HIS A 32 22.31 -20.20 -0.04
CA HIS A 32 22.75 -20.88 1.17
C HIS A 32 22.36 -22.35 1.22
N PHE A 33 21.15 -22.71 0.81
CA PHE A 33 20.70 -24.09 0.69
C PHE A 33 21.51 -24.83 -0.36
N THR A 34 21.77 -24.23 -1.52
CA THR A 34 22.57 -24.85 -2.58
C THR A 34 23.95 -25.23 -2.07
N THR A 35 24.62 -24.32 -1.37
CA THR A 35 25.93 -24.59 -0.77
C THR A 35 25.85 -25.74 0.24
N ALA A 36 24.91 -25.66 1.18
CA ALA A 36 24.77 -26.64 2.26
C ALA A 36 24.29 -28.02 1.78
N LEU A 37 23.55 -28.08 0.67
CA LEU A 37 23.13 -29.31 -0.01
C LEU A 37 24.32 -29.96 -0.71
N LEU A 38 25.14 -29.19 -1.42
CA LEU A 38 26.33 -29.70 -2.09
C LEU A 38 27.32 -30.31 -1.10
N ASP A 39 27.53 -29.66 0.04
CA ASP A 39 28.42 -30.17 1.09
C ASP A 39 27.92 -31.50 1.67
N ARG A 40 26.62 -31.60 1.96
CA ARG A 40 26.01 -32.84 2.47
C ARG A 40 25.99 -33.97 1.44
N MET A 41 25.73 -33.63 0.17
CA MET A 41 25.79 -34.60 -0.92
C MET A 41 27.22 -35.09 -1.16
N ALA A 42 28.22 -34.24 -1.01
CA ALA A 42 29.64 -34.62 -1.08
C ALA A 42 30.03 -35.59 0.06
N GLN A 43 29.34 -35.51 1.20
CA GLN A 43 29.48 -36.47 2.31
C GLN A 43 28.71 -37.79 2.09
N GLY A 44 28.09 -37.98 0.92
CA GLY A 44 27.39 -39.21 0.54
C GLY A 44 25.89 -39.23 0.87
N MET A 45 25.31 -38.12 1.35
CA MET A 45 23.86 -38.04 1.56
C MET A 45 23.11 -37.98 0.23
N THR A 46 21.93 -38.61 0.16
CA THR A 46 21.01 -38.39 -0.96
C THR A 46 20.46 -36.96 -0.92
N PHE A 47 20.06 -36.41 -2.07
CA PHE A 47 19.50 -35.07 -2.15
C PHE A 47 18.30 -34.86 -1.21
N ALA A 48 17.38 -35.83 -1.13
CA ALA A 48 16.20 -35.73 -0.28
C ALA A 48 16.57 -35.66 1.21
N THR A 49 17.49 -36.53 1.67
CA THR A 49 17.98 -36.51 3.05
C THR A 49 18.79 -35.25 3.35
N ALA A 50 19.61 -34.80 2.40
CA ALA A 50 20.35 -33.55 2.53
C ALA A 50 19.40 -32.36 2.64
N LEU A 51 18.30 -32.33 1.89
CA LEU A 51 17.30 -31.25 1.92
C LEU A 51 16.58 -31.17 3.26
N THR A 52 16.13 -32.30 3.81
CA THR A 52 15.49 -32.32 5.13
C THR A 52 16.47 -31.92 6.23
N ALA A 53 17.69 -32.47 6.21
CA ALA A 53 18.73 -32.13 7.19
C ALA A 53 19.18 -30.65 7.08
N THR A 54 19.21 -30.10 5.88
CA THR A 54 19.48 -28.67 5.66
C THR A 54 18.36 -27.83 6.25
N GLN A 55 17.09 -28.15 5.95
CA GLN A 55 15.95 -27.44 6.52
C GLN A 55 15.96 -27.46 8.05
N GLU A 56 16.25 -28.61 8.67
CA GLU A 56 16.37 -28.72 10.12
C GLU A 56 17.47 -27.84 10.70
N ALA A 57 18.61 -27.74 10.02
CA ALA A 57 19.70 -26.83 10.41
C ALA A 57 19.30 -25.34 10.36
N PHE A 58 18.37 -24.96 9.48
CA PHE A 58 17.74 -23.63 9.45
C PHE A 58 16.61 -23.45 10.48
N GLY A 59 16.45 -24.39 11.42
CA GLY A 59 15.40 -24.36 12.45
C GLY A 59 14.05 -24.89 11.97
N GLY A 60 14.04 -25.70 10.90
CA GLY A 60 12.83 -26.25 10.31
C GLY A 60 11.98 -25.19 9.60
N ARG A 61 10.75 -25.57 9.25
CA ARG A 61 9.76 -24.65 8.65
C ARG A 61 9.51 -23.41 9.51
N LYS A 62 9.43 -23.57 10.83
CA LYS A 62 9.23 -22.45 11.76
C LYS A 62 10.42 -21.49 11.78
N GLY A 63 11.64 -22.01 11.66
CA GLY A 63 12.87 -21.22 11.55
C GLY A 63 12.88 -20.37 10.29
N LEU A 64 12.58 -20.98 9.13
CA LEU A 64 12.50 -20.28 7.84
C LEU A 64 11.44 -19.18 7.85
N GLN A 65 10.23 -19.48 8.35
CA GLN A 65 9.17 -18.47 8.49
C GLN A 65 9.54 -17.34 9.47
N LYS A 66 10.31 -17.65 10.52
CA LYS A 66 10.83 -16.63 11.44
C LYS A 66 11.85 -15.72 10.74
N MET A 67 12.74 -16.29 9.91
CA MET A 67 13.68 -15.52 9.10
C MET A 67 12.93 -14.59 8.13
N GLU A 68 11.88 -15.09 7.47
CA GLU A 68 11.03 -14.26 6.59
C GLU A 68 10.36 -13.11 7.33
N ARG A 69 9.78 -13.35 8.50
CA ARG A 69 9.19 -12.26 9.30
C ARG A 69 10.23 -11.21 9.70
N GLN A 70 11.43 -11.64 10.04
CA GLN A 70 12.51 -10.73 10.40
C GLN A 70 12.96 -9.92 9.18
N TYR A 71 13.11 -10.57 8.03
CA TYR A 71 13.44 -9.91 6.77
C TYR A 71 12.37 -8.88 6.39
N ASN A 72 11.10 -9.30 6.35
CA ASN A 72 9.96 -8.42 6.07
C ASN A 72 9.88 -7.23 7.03
N ARG A 73 10.20 -7.42 8.31
CA ARG A 73 10.23 -6.31 9.28
C ARG A 73 11.29 -5.27 8.91
N VAL A 74 12.47 -5.71 8.47
CA VAL A 74 13.53 -4.80 8.01
C VAL A 74 13.12 -4.14 6.70
N THR A 75 12.59 -4.89 5.74
CA THR A 75 12.08 -4.35 4.46
C THR A 75 10.99 -3.31 4.67
N PHE A 76 10.02 -3.56 5.55
CA PHE A 76 8.93 -2.63 5.85
C PHE A 76 9.44 -1.33 6.49
N ARG A 77 10.49 -1.40 7.31
CA ARG A 77 11.12 -0.19 7.84
C ARG A 77 11.73 0.66 6.72
N HIS A 78 12.38 0.04 5.74
CA HIS A 78 12.88 0.76 4.57
C HIS A 78 11.74 1.36 3.74
N TYR A 79 10.62 0.65 3.62
CA TYR A 79 9.42 1.18 2.95
C TYR A 79 8.82 2.37 3.71
N ASP A 80 8.81 2.34 5.04
CA ASP A 80 8.37 3.49 5.86
C ASP A 80 9.27 4.71 5.67
N GLU A 81 10.59 4.51 5.56
CA GLU A 81 11.54 5.59 5.27
C GLU A 81 11.27 6.19 3.88
N ARG A 82 11.01 5.35 2.86
CA ARG A 82 10.61 5.82 1.52
C ARG A 82 9.26 6.53 1.54
N TRP A 83 8.29 6.03 2.30
CA TRP A 83 6.99 6.68 2.48
C TRP A 83 7.17 8.09 3.06
N TYR A 84 7.96 8.20 4.12
CA TYR A 84 8.26 9.50 4.73
C TYR A 84 8.96 10.44 3.75
N GLN A 85 9.90 9.93 2.96
CA GLN A 85 10.54 10.70 1.89
C GLN A 85 9.53 11.15 0.84
N ALA A 86 8.62 10.28 0.39
CA ALA A 86 7.57 10.61 -0.58
C ALA A 86 6.59 11.67 -0.05
N VAL A 87 6.23 11.61 1.23
CA VAL A 87 5.46 12.69 1.87
C VAL A 87 6.27 13.97 1.87
N ARG A 88 7.54 13.92 2.30
CA ARG A 88 8.39 15.12 2.38
C ARG A 88 8.63 15.77 1.02
N THR A 89 8.81 14.98 -0.05
CA THR A 89 9.04 15.50 -1.41
C THR A 89 7.81 16.22 -1.96
N GLN A 90 6.60 15.81 -1.58
CA GLN A 90 5.38 16.56 -1.94
C GLN A 90 5.37 17.97 -1.38
N PHE A 91 6.01 18.19 -0.22
CA PHE A 91 6.12 19.51 0.39
C PHE A 91 7.38 20.28 -0.03
N GLN A 92 8.18 19.77 -0.97
CA GLN A 92 9.35 20.48 -1.48
C GLN A 92 8.95 21.59 -2.46
N LYS A 93 9.69 22.71 -2.40
CA LYS A 93 9.25 24.03 -2.86
C LYS A 93 8.96 24.23 -4.36
N PRO A 94 9.46 23.45 -5.35
CA PRO A 94 8.99 23.71 -6.72
C PRO A 94 7.59 23.09 -6.98
N LEU A 95 7.22 22.00 -6.29
CA LEU A 95 6.00 21.23 -6.58
C LEU A 95 4.75 21.85 -5.94
N LEU A 96 4.82 22.20 -4.66
CA LEU A 96 3.70 22.85 -3.95
C LEU A 96 3.26 24.14 -4.65
N TRP A 97 4.23 25.01 -4.97
CA TRP A 97 3.94 26.34 -5.48
C TRP A 97 3.44 26.34 -6.93
N ARG A 98 3.96 25.44 -7.77
CA ARG A 98 3.59 25.41 -9.20
C ARG A 98 2.30 24.66 -9.50
N GLN A 99 1.97 23.62 -8.72
CA GLN A 99 0.85 22.73 -9.05
C GLN A 99 -0.26 22.79 -8.00
N THR A 100 0.09 22.69 -6.72
CA THR A 100 -0.91 22.56 -5.66
C THR A 100 -1.56 23.91 -5.36
N VAL A 101 -0.77 24.95 -5.11
CA VAL A 101 -1.29 26.27 -4.70
C VAL A 101 -2.23 26.90 -5.74
N PRO A 102 -1.93 26.92 -7.06
CA PRO A 102 -2.83 27.53 -8.05
C PRO A 102 -4.15 26.77 -8.18
N VAL A 103 -4.12 25.44 -8.19
CA VAL A 103 -5.33 24.60 -8.23
C VAL A 103 -6.17 24.82 -6.98
N CYS A 104 -5.51 24.89 -5.81
CA CYS A 104 -6.19 25.20 -4.55
C CYS A 104 -6.85 26.58 -4.59
N ALA A 105 -6.13 27.60 -5.05
CA ALA A 105 -6.64 28.96 -5.14
C ALA A 105 -7.84 29.08 -6.10
N VAL A 106 -7.77 28.45 -7.27
CA VAL A 106 -8.86 28.42 -8.26
C VAL A 106 -10.09 27.71 -7.69
N LEU A 107 -9.91 26.54 -7.06
CA LEU A 107 -11.02 25.81 -6.45
C LEU A 107 -11.68 26.60 -5.32
N ILE A 108 -10.89 27.24 -4.45
CA ILE A 108 -11.42 28.13 -3.41
C ILE A 108 -12.21 29.29 -4.03
N LEU A 109 -11.67 29.95 -5.06
CA LEU A 109 -12.37 31.02 -5.79
C LEU A 109 -13.68 30.55 -6.41
N LEU A 110 -13.68 29.40 -7.09
CA LEU A 110 -14.90 28.79 -7.66
C LEU A 110 -15.91 28.43 -6.58
N SER A 111 -15.44 27.99 -5.41
CA SER A 111 -16.29 27.70 -4.25
C SER A 111 -16.99 28.96 -3.74
N PHE A 112 -16.36 30.13 -3.84
CA PHE A 112 -17.00 31.41 -3.48
C PHE A 112 -17.94 31.93 -4.58
N VAL A 113 -17.62 31.72 -5.86
CA VAL A 113 -18.41 32.22 -7.01
C VAL A 113 -19.66 31.37 -7.26
N GLY A 114 -19.56 30.05 -7.17
CA GLY A 114 -20.70 29.14 -7.34
C GLY A 114 -21.68 29.15 -6.17
N TYR A 115 -21.34 29.86 -5.08
CA TYR A 115 -22.04 29.85 -3.81
C TYR A 115 -22.61 31.23 -3.50
N ALA A 116 -23.28 31.83 -4.49
CA ALA A 116 -24.18 32.95 -4.26
C ALA A 116 -25.55 32.35 -3.87
N PRO A 117 -25.96 32.42 -2.60
CA PRO A 117 -27.23 31.87 -2.18
C PRO A 117 -28.36 32.59 -2.90
N ASP A 118 -29.16 31.84 -3.65
CA ASP A 118 -30.42 32.35 -4.19
C ASP A 118 -31.38 32.52 -3.00
N SER A 119 -31.59 33.76 -2.57
CA SER A 119 -32.30 34.09 -1.32
C SER A 119 -33.75 33.62 -1.27
N ALA A 120 -34.28 33.11 -2.38
CA ALA A 120 -35.65 32.63 -2.51
C ALA A 120 -35.86 31.17 -2.04
N ASN A 121 -34.83 30.31 -2.10
CA ASN A 121 -34.97 28.85 -1.89
C ASN A 121 -34.04 28.29 -0.79
N GLY A 122 -33.63 29.13 0.15
CA GLY A 122 -32.48 28.92 1.05
C GLY A 122 -32.49 27.70 1.99
N VAL A 123 -33.52 26.86 2.00
CA VAL A 123 -33.58 25.63 2.83
C VAL A 123 -33.43 24.35 2.00
N GLU A 124 -33.91 24.33 0.74
CA GLU A 124 -33.84 23.14 -0.12
C GLU A 124 -32.44 22.97 -0.75
N LEU A 125 -31.78 24.09 -1.09
CA LEU A 125 -30.46 24.06 -1.73
C LEU A 125 -29.37 23.47 -0.81
N ASP A 126 -29.45 23.73 0.49
CA ASP A 126 -28.50 23.19 1.48
C ASP A 126 -28.69 21.68 1.64
N SER A 127 -29.93 21.22 1.76
CA SER A 127 -30.28 19.78 1.82
C SER A 127 -29.70 19.02 0.64
N ASP A 128 -29.93 19.52 -0.57
CA ASP A 128 -29.53 18.83 -1.81
C ASP A 128 -28.02 18.89 -2.01
N PHE A 129 -27.36 19.98 -1.63
CA PHE A 129 -25.91 20.08 -1.64
C PHE A 129 -25.27 19.09 -0.66
N TYR A 130 -25.75 19.02 0.59
CA TYR A 130 -25.22 18.08 1.58
C TYR A 130 -25.50 16.62 1.21
N ALA A 131 -26.68 16.32 0.68
CA ALA A 131 -27.01 14.98 0.18
C ALA A 131 -26.13 14.60 -1.02
N GLY A 132 -25.94 15.51 -1.98
CA GLY A 132 -25.04 15.34 -3.12
C GLY A 132 -23.57 15.16 -2.70
N PHE A 133 -23.10 15.94 -1.74
CA PHE A 133 -21.76 15.82 -1.19
C PHE A 133 -21.56 14.49 -0.44
N ALA A 134 -22.52 14.10 0.41
CA ALA A 134 -22.45 12.83 1.14
C ALA A 134 -22.46 11.63 0.20
N THR A 135 -23.38 11.60 -0.77
CA THR A 135 -23.45 10.54 -1.78
C THR A 135 -22.20 10.49 -2.66
N GLY A 136 -21.71 11.65 -3.12
CA GLY A 136 -20.47 11.77 -3.88
C GLY A 136 -19.24 11.31 -3.07
N THR A 137 -19.18 11.62 -1.78
CA THR A 137 -18.10 11.18 -0.89
C THR A 137 -18.12 9.67 -0.67
N ILE A 138 -19.30 9.09 -0.43
CA ILE A 138 -19.46 7.63 -0.29
C ILE A 138 -19.08 6.92 -1.59
N MET A 139 -19.58 7.38 -2.74
CA MET A 139 -19.29 6.78 -4.04
C MET A 139 -17.81 6.95 -4.40
N GLY A 140 -17.23 8.11 -4.15
CA GLY A 140 -15.79 8.36 -4.29
C GLY A 140 -14.95 7.46 -3.39
N PHE A 141 -15.37 7.21 -2.15
CA PHE A 141 -14.70 6.29 -1.24
C PHE A 141 -14.77 4.84 -1.74
N PHE A 142 -15.91 4.39 -2.25
CA PHE A 142 -16.02 3.07 -2.88
C PHE A 142 -15.12 2.94 -4.11
N VAL A 143 -15.11 3.94 -5.00
CA VAL A 143 -14.23 3.97 -6.17
C VAL A 143 -12.76 3.98 -5.74
N LEU A 144 -12.42 4.70 -4.67
CA LEU A 144 -11.07 4.76 -4.12
C LEU A 144 -10.64 3.42 -3.54
N ILE A 145 -11.47 2.79 -2.70
CA ILE A 145 -11.21 1.44 -2.20
C ILE A 145 -11.07 0.48 -3.37
N MET A 146 -11.97 0.53 -4.35
CA MET A 146 -11.91 -0.36 -5.52
C MET A 146 -10.64 -0.10 -6.33
N GLY A 147 -10.27 1.14 -6.61
CA GLY A 147 -9.03 1.48 -7.33
C GLY A 147 -7.78 1.06 -6.58
N LEU A 148 -7.82 1.10 -5.25
CA LEU A 148 -6.73 0.63 -4.41
C LEU A 148 -6.69 -0.89 -4.38
N VAL A 149 -7.80 -1.56 -4.11
CA VAL A 149 -7.91 -3.02 -3.98
C VAL A 149 -7.78 -3.73 -5.33
N TRP A 150 -8.16 -3.11 -6.45
CA TRP A 150 -8.18 -3.72 -7.78
C TRP A 150 -6.84 -4.28 -8.26
N PRO A 151 -5.72 -3.53 -8.25
CA PRO A 151 -4.41 -4.09 -8.59
C PRO A 151 -4.05 -5.29 -7.69
N TYR A 152 -4.48 -5.29 -6.42
CA TYR A 152 -4.25 -6.43 -5.52
C TYR A 152 -5.14 -7.63 -5.81
N LEU A 153 -6.44 -7.43 -6.08
CA LEU A 153 -7.33 -8.47 -6.55
C LEU A 153 -6.73 -9.13 -7.80
N LYS A 154 -6.25 -8.32 -8.76
CA LYS A 154 -5.58 -8.81 -9.97
C LYS A 154 -4.34 -9.65 -9.65
N THR A 155 -3.52 -9.22 -8.68
CA THR A 155 -2.34 -9.97 -8.22
C THR A 155 -2.72 -11.28 -7.53
N VAL A 156 -3.72 -11.29 -6.65
CA VAL A 156 -4.23 -12.49 -5.97
C VAL A 156 -4.81 -13.49 -6.97
N PHE A 157 -5.57 -13.02 -7.97
CA PHE A 157 -6.07 -13.89 -9.04
C PHE A 157 -4.95 -14.45 -9.93
N ARG A 158 -3.86 -13.71 -10.12
CA ARG A 158 -2.73 -14.12 -10.98
C ARG A 158 -1.76 -15.08 -10.29
N TYR A 159 -1.46 -14.85 -9.01
CA TYR A 159 -0.40 -15.58 -8.27
C TYR A 159 -0.94 -16.45 -7.11
N GLY A 160 -2.25 -16.42 -6.87
CA GLY A 160 -2.89 -17.13 -5.75
C GLY A 160 -2.82 -16.36 -4.43
N ILE A 161 -3.58 -16.85 -3.44
CA ILE A 161 -3.69 -16.21 -2.12
C ILE A 161 -2.38 -16.34 -1.31
N HIS A 162 -1.53 -17.30 -1.66
CA HIS A 162 -0.34 -17.64 -0.89
C HIS A 162 0.93 -16.87 -1.30
N ASN A 163 0.98 -16.27 -2.49
CA ASN A 163 2.14 -15.51 -2.98
C ASN A 163 1.81 -14.04 -3.19
N VAL A 164 1.31 -13.38 -2.14
CA VAL A 164 1.13 -11.92 -2.19
C VAL A 164 2.51 -11.27 -2.04
N PRO A 165 2.95 -10.44 -3.00
CA PRO A 165 4.24 -9.74 -2.92
C PRO A 165 4.33 -8.92 -1.63
N THR A 166 5.52 -8.84 -1.04
CA THR A 166 5.73 -8.13 0.23
C THR A 166 5.44 -6.63 0.11
N GLU A 167 5.68 -6.06 -1.08
CA GLU A 167 5.33 -4.70 -1.48
C GLU A 167 3.83 -4.47 -1.38
N ALA A 168 3.06 -5.44 -1.89
CA ALA A 168 1.60 -5.39 -1.85
C ALA A 168 1.08 -5.51 -0.42
N LEU A 169 1.64 -6.43 0.37
CA LEU A 169 1.28 -6.60 1.77
C LEU A 169 1.54 -5.33 2.59
N TYR A 170 2.67 -4.66 2.32
CA TYR A 170 3.00 -3.38 2.94
C TYR A 170 1.94 -2.31 2.63
N LEU A 171 1.65 -2.11 1.34
CA LEU A 171 0.68 -1.10 0.93
C LEU A 171 -0.72 -1.40 1.47
N ILE A 172 -1.17 -2.65 1.46
CA ILE A 172 -2.46 -3.04 2.02
C ILE A 172 -2.51 -2.72 3.51
N THR A 173 -1.48 -3.10 4.26
CA THR A 173 -1.41 -2.88 5.71
C THR A 173 -1.39 -1.39 6.04
N ARG A 174 -0.71 -0.58 5.23
CA ARG A 174 -0.66 0.87 5.42
C ARG A 174 -2.01 1.52 5.11
N HIS A 175 -2.61 1.17 3.98
CA HIS A 175 -3.87 1.77 3.55
C HIS A 175 -5.06 1.31 4.39
N SER A 176 -5.07 0.05 4.85
CA SER A 176 -6.13 -0.49 5.71
C SER A 176 -6.18 0.20 7.08
N VAL A 177 -5.05 0.74 7.56
CA VAL A 177 -5.01 1.50 8.82
C VAL A 177 -5.28 2.98 8.59
N LEU A 178 -4.66 3.60 7.59
CA LEU A 178 -4.74 5.06 7.40
C LEU A 178 -6.07 5.50 6.77
N LEU A 179 -6.65 4.74 5.83
CA LEU A 179 -7.90 5.14 5.18
C LEU A 179 -9.08 5.25 6.15
N PRO A 180 -9.33 4.28 7.05
CA PRO A 180 -10.40 4.41 8.03
C PRO A 180 -10.20 5.60 8.97
N VAL A 181 -8.95 5.92 9.33
CA VAL A 181 -8.64 7.08 10.18
C VAL A 181 -8.95 8.37 9.43
N ILE A 182 -8.47 8.52 8.19
CA ILE A 182 -8.73 9.70 7.35
C ILE A 182 -10.24 9.86 7.14
N TYR A 183 -10.93 8.78 6.80
CA TYR A 183 -12.38 8.78 6.58
C TYR A 183 -13.14 9.11 7.87
N GLY A 184 -12.74 8.54 9.00
CA GLY A 184 -13.30 8.84 10.32
C GLY A 184 -13.17 10.32 10.66
N ILE A 185 -11.99 10.91 10.42
CA ILE A 185 -11.78 12.36 10.57
C ILE A 185 -12.71 13.15 9.66
N GLY A 186 -12.90 12.72 8.41
CA GLY A 186 -13.83 13.34 7.47
C GLY A 186 -15.28 13.31 7.94
N VAL A 187 -15.76 12.14 8.40
CA VAL A 187 -17.12 11.96 8.91
C VAL A 187 -17.34 12.76 10.18
N THR A 188 -16.43 12.69 11.15
CA THR A 188 -16.51 13.48 12.39
C THR A 188 -16.43 14.98 12.09
N GLY A 189 -15.56 15.37 11.17
CA GLY A 189 -15.45 16.75 10.69
C GLY A 189 -16.76 17.23 10.08
N PHE A 190 -17.36 16.44 9.18
CA PHE A 190 -18.58 16.80 8.46
C PHE A 190 -19.84 16.80 9.33
N LEU A 191 -20.06 15.75 10.14
CA LEU A 191 -21.28 15.63 10.96
C LEU A 191 -21.18 16.36 12.29
N GLY A 192 -19.97 16.49 12.86
CA GLY A 192 -19.77 17.04 14.20
C GLY A 192 -19.27 18.47 14.21
N ILE A 193 -18.24 18.78 13.42
CA ILE A 193 -17.54 20.07 13.49
C ILE A 193 -18.16 21.09 12.53
N LEU A 194 -18.44 20.67 11.29
CA LEU A 194 -18.92 21.55 10.23
C LEU A 194 -20.20 22.34 10.61
N PRO A 195 -21.22 21.74 11.25
CA PRO A 195 -22.44 22.47 11.63
C PRO A 195 -22.22 23.53 12.72
N LEU A 196 -21.14 23.40 13.49
CA LEU A 196 -20.79 24.34 14.57
C LEU A 196 -20.05 25.58 14.04
N ILE A 197 -19.60 25.52 12.78
CA ILE A 197 -18.74 26.53 12.17
C ILE A 197 -19.57 27.42 11.24
N PRO A 198 -19.30 28.75 11.18
CA PRO A 198 -20.02 29.64 10.30
C PRO A 198 -20.00 29.14 8.86
N TYR A 199 -21.17 29.12 8.22
CA TYR A 199 -21.37 28.70 6.84
C TYR A 199 -20.29 29.13 5.83
N PRO A 200 -19.83 30.41 5.77
CA PRO A 200 -18.79 30.81 4.81
C PRO A 200 -17.42 30.12 5.01
N THR A 201 -17.18 29.52 6.17
CA THR A 201 -15.93 28.81 6.48
C THR A 201 -16.02 27.30 6.30
N GLN A 202 -17.22 26.75 6.08
CA GLN A 202 -17.43 25.31 5.87
C GLN A 202 -16.80 24.81 4.55
N PRO A 203 -16.94 25.50 3.39
CA PRO A 203 -16.29 25.08 2.15
C PRO A 203 -14.77 25.00 2.27
N LEU A 204 -14.14 25.89 3.05
CA LEU A 204 -12.71 25.87 3.29
C LEU A 204 -12.27 24.58 4.00
N LEU A 205 -13.02 24.13 5.00
CA LEU A 205 -12.71 22.89 5.73
C LEU A 205 -12.90 21.64 4.87
N ILE A 206 -14.00 21.60 4.11
CA ILE A 206 -14.24 20.53 3.11
C ILE A 206 -13.07 20.49 2.13
N PHE A 207 -12.67 21.65 1.63
CA PHE A 207 -11.55 21.78 0.71
C PHE A 207 -10.23 21.27 1.31
N LEU A 208 -9.88 21.68 2.53
CA LEU A 208 -8.66 21.23 3.21
C LEU A 208 -8.66 19.70 3.40
N TYR A 209 -9.81 19.12 3.74
CA TYR A 209 -9.97 17.66 3.82
C TYR A 209 -9.74 16.97 2.47
N LEU A 210 -10.32 17.49 1.39
CA LEU A 210 -10.12 16.95 0.04
C LEU A 210 -8.66 17.06 -0.42
N VAL A 211 -7.98 18.17 -0.10
CA VAL A 211 -6.53 18.31 -0.36
C VAL A 211 -5.73 17.27 0.42
N ALA A 212 -6.04 17.04 1.69
CA ALA A 212 -5.37 16.03 2.50
C ALA A 212 -5.54 14.62 1.92
N ILE A 213 -6.75 14.26 1.46
CA ILE A 213 -7.00 13.00 0.74
C ILE A 213 -6.20 12.95 -0.56
N GLY A 214 -6.21 14.02 -1.35
CA GLY A 214 -5.49 14.08 -2.63
C GLY A 214 -3.99 13.86 -2.46
N LEU A 215 -3.39 14.49 -1.44
CA LEU A 215 -1.98 14.29 -1.08
C LEU A 215 -1.72 12.85 -0.61
N TYR A 216 -2.61 12.30 0.21
CA TYR A 216 -2.52 10.91 0.64
C TYR A 216 -2.52 9.95 -0.55
N MET A 217 -3.48 10.10 -1.47
CA MET A 217 -3.60 9.28 -2.68
C MET A 217 -2.39 9.41 -3.59
N ARG A 218 -1.90 10.64 -3.78
CA ARG A 218 -0.66 10.89 -4.53
C ARG A 218 0.54 10.19 -3.89
N THR A 219 0.63 10.22 -2.56
CA THR A 219 1.70 9.52 -1.81
C THR A 219 1.61 8.02 -2.04
N GLY A 220 0.40 7.46 -1.92
CA GLY A 220 0.15 6.04 -2.19
C GLY A 220 0.56 5.65 -3.61
N ASN A 221 0.25 6.48 -4.61
CA ASN A 221 0.62 6.22 -6.00
C ASN A 221 2.14 6.28 -6.23
N ILE A 222 2.82 7.32 -5.73
CA ILE A 222 4.29 7.43 -5.80
C ILE A 222 4.94 6.22 -5.13
N MET A 223 4.40 5.78 -4.00
CA MET A 223 4.90 4.62 -3.30
C MET A 223 4.68 3.33 -4.10
N TYR A 224 3.49 3.15 -4.68
CA TYR A 224 3.21 2.04 -5.59
C TYR A 224 4.21 2.02 -6.75
N GLU A 225 4.37 3.13 -7.47
CA GLU A 225 5.34 3.26 -8.55
C GLU A 225 6.76 2.95 -8.06
N SER A 226 7.20 3.52 -6.94
CA SER A 226 8.55 3.30 -6.41
C SER A 226 8.83 1.85 -5.99
N LEU A 227 7.81 1.09 -5.63
CA LEU A 227 7.95 -0.31 -5.24
C LEU A 227 7.97 -1.22 -6.47
N TYR A 228 7.21 -0.90 -7.52
CA TYR A 228 7.06 -1.73 -8.71
C TYR A 228 7.98 -1.33 -9.89
N GLU A 229 8.37 -0.06 -10.04
CA GLU A 229 9.29 0.40 -11.10
C GLU A 229 10.74 -0.08 -10.90
N ILE A 230 11.11 -0.52 -9.70
CA ILE A 230 12.44 -1.09 -9.44
C ILE A 230 12.57 -2.51 -10.03
N HIS A 231 11.46 -3.16 -10.41
CA HIS A 231 11.44 -4.50 -10.97
C HIS A 231 10.70 -4.58 -12.31
N PRO A 232 11.14 -3.85 -13.37
CA PRO A 232 10.45 -3.88 -14.65
C PRO A 232 10.60 -5.23 -15.40
N ASN A 233 11.49 -6.12 -14.93
CA ASN A 233 11.86 -7.37 -15.61
C ASN A 233 11.81 -8.63 -14.71
N ARG A 234 10.95 -8.68 -13.69
CA ARG A 234 10.59 -9.96 -13.03
C ARG A 234 9.33 -10.54 -13.65
#